data_AF-A0A2D7Y1I5-F1
#
_entry.id   AF-A0A2D7Y1I5-F1
#
_cell.length_a   1.000
_cell.length_b   1.000
_cell.length_c   1.000
_cell.angle_alpha   90.00
_cell.angle_beta   90.00
_cell.angle_gamma   90.00
#
_symmetry.space_group_name_H-M   'P 1'
#
loop_
_entity.id
_entity.type
_entity.pdbx_description
1 polymer ?
#
loop_
_entity_poly.entity_id
_entity_poly.type
_entity_poly.pdbx_seq_one_letter_code
_entity_poly.pdbx_strand_id
1 'polypeptide(L)' 'MVPPETPPTDPRRSDPSRSLIRRQLGFSAGAGLGLILWMIIGLTTGNLALGIVFGLLPGIAIGVGLQLTASK' A
#
# COMPACT_ATOMS: atom_id res chain seq x y z
N MET A 1 28.38 -28.97 35.62
CA MET A 1 28.17 -28.85 34.17
C MET A 1 26.94 -27.98 33.98
N VAL A 2 27.11 -26.75 33.52
CA VAL A 2 26.01 -25.79 33.31
C VAL A 2 25.39 -26.09 31.93
N PRO A 3 24.07 -26.29 31.82
CA PRO A 3 23.43 -26.51 30.52
C PRO A 3 23.62 -25.25 29.65
N PRO A 4 23.82 -25.41 28.33
CA PRO A 4 24.03 -24.27 27.44
C PRO A 4 22.76 -23.40 27.44
N GLU A 5 22.88 -22.17 27.91
CA GLU A 5 21.84 -21.15 27.77
C GLU A 5 21.52 -21.00 26.29
N THR A 6 20.29 -21.39 25.91
CA THR A 6 19.74 -21.07 24.60
C THR A 6 19.63 -19.54 24.52
N PRO A 7 20.16 -18.91 23.44
CA PRO A 7 20.07 -17.46 23.28
C PRO A 7 18.60 -17.03 23.27
N PRO A 8 18.26 -15.86 23.84
CA PRO A 8 16.89 -15.39 23.89
C PRO A 8 16.35 -15.27 22.46
N THR A 9 15.32 -16.05 22.15
CA THR A 9 14.57 -15.94 20.90
C THR A 9 13.91 -14.57 20.88
N ASP A 10 14.59 -13.60 20.27
CA ASP A 10 14.09 -12.25 20.11
C ASP A 10 12.82 -12.28 19.24
N PRO A 11 11.64 -11.88 19.76
CA PRO A 11 10.41 -11.82 18.96
C PRO A 11 10.45 -10.72 17.90
N ARG A 12 11.51 -9.90 17.86
CA ARG A 12 11.77 -8.93 16.79
C ARG A 12 12.44 -9.51 15.54
N ARG A 13 12.28 -10.81 15.26
CA ARG A 13 12.55 -11.31 13.90
C ARG A 13 11.49 -10.72 12.97
N SER A 14 11.82 -9.52 12.49
CA SER A 14 11.10 -8.75 11.49
C SER A 14 11.10 -9.60 10.23
N ASP A 15 10.02 -10.37 10.06
CA ASP A 15 9.81 -11.24 8.93
C ASP A 15 9.87 -10.38 7.65
N PRO A 16 10.92 -10.49 6.81
CA PRO A 16 11.04 -9.66 5.61
C PRO A 16 9.86 -9.89 4.66
N SER A 17 9.22 -11.06 4.77
CA SER A 17 8.01 -11.44 4.04
C SER A 17 6.80 -10.52 4.31
N ARG A 18 6.59 -10.06 5.57
CA ARG A 18 5.47 -9.17 5.90
C ARG A 18 5.63 -7.75 5.36
N SER A 19 6.87 -7.30 5.16
CA SER A 19 7.18 -5.98 4.60
C SER A 19 6.77 -5.90 3.12
N LEU A 20 7.13 -6.91 2.32
CA LEU A 20 6.79 -6.98 0.90
C LEU A 20 5.27 -7.05 0.67
N ILE A 21 4.57 -7.85 1.48
CA ILE A 21 3.11 -8.00 1.38
C ILE A 21 2.40 -6.68 1.71
N ARG A 22 2.80 -5.97 2.78
CA ARG A 22 2.23 -4.63 3.08
C ARG A 22 2.52 -3.61 1.99
N ARG A 23 3.70 -3.69 1.36
CA ARG A 23 4.10 -2.78 0.28
C ARG A 23 3.27 -2.99 -0.99
N GLN A 24 3.01 -4.25 -1.35
CA GLN A 24 2.09 -4.57 -2.46
C GLN A 24 0.63 -4.24 -2.10
N LEU A 25 0.19 -4.48 -0.86
CA LEU A 25 -1.15 -4.11 -0.40
C LEU A 25 -1.38 -2.59 -0.41
N GLY A 26 -0.42 -1.78 0.03
CA GLY A 26 -0.58 -0.32 0.05
C GLY A 26 -0.74 0.28 -1.35
N PHE A 27 0.04 -0.23 -2.31
CA PHE A 27 -0.08 0.18 -3.71
C PHE A 27 -1.40 -0.26 -4.34
N SER A 28 -1.77 -1.53 -4.18
CA SER A 28 -3.01 -2.07 -4.75
C SER A 28 -4.26 -1.48 -4.11
N ALA A 29 -4.23 -1.15 -2.81
CA ALA A 29 -5.30 -0.43 -2.13
C ALA A 29 -5.46 0.99 -2.69
N GLY A 30 -4.35 1.76 -2.84
CA GLY A 30 -4.39 3.11 -3.37
C GLY A 30 -4.84 3.17 -4.84
N ALA A 31 -4.28 2.29 -5.69
CA ALA A 31 -4.66 2.18 -7.09
C ALA A 31 -6.11 1.72 -7.26
N GLY A 32 -6.55 0.73 -6.46
CA GLY A 32 -7.92 0.22 -6.47
C GLY A 32 -8.93 1.29 -6.05
N LEU A 33 -8.66 2.01 -4.96
CA LEU A 33 -9.53 3.12 -4.52
C LEU A 33 -9.59 4.22 -5.57
N GLY A 34 -8.45 4.60 -6.16
CA GLY A 34 -8.36 5.62 -7.21
C GLY A 34 -9.15 5.26 -8.46
N LEU A 35 -9.10 3.99 -8.86
CA LEU A 35 -9.81 3.49 -10.03
C LEU A 35 -11.33 3.40 -9.80
N ILE A 36 -11.74 2.98 -8.60
CA ILE A 36 -13.16 3.02 -8.19
C ILE A 36 -13.66 4.46 -8.18
N LEU A 37 -12.91 5.39 -7.58
CA LEU A 37 -13.29 6.80 -7.51
C LEU A 37 -13.36 7.43 -8.90
N TRP A 38 -12.39 7.12 -9.76
CA TRP A 38 -12.39 7.52 -11.17
C TRP A 38 -13.66 7.07 -11.88
N MET A 39 -14.03 5.79 -11.71
CA MET A 39 -15.21 5.22 -12.35
C MET A 39 -16.50 5.88 -11.84
N ILE A 40 -16.61 6.10 -10.52
CA ILE A 40 -17.77 6.78 -9.92
C ILE A 40 -17.91 8.20 -10.46
N ILE A 41 -16.83 8.99 -10.45
CA ILE A 41 -16.85 10.39 -10.91
C ILE A 41 -17.13 10.45 -12.42
N GLY A 42 -16.53 9.57 -13.22
CA GLY A 42 -16.77 9.48 -14.66
C GLY A 42 -18.23 9.17 -14.99
N LEU A 43 -18.84 8.19 -14.31
CA LEU A 43 -20.25 7.85 -14.50
C LEU A 43 -21.21 8.92 -13.98
N THR A 44 -20.93 9.51 -12.82
CA THR A 44 -21.84 10.48 -12.19
C THR A 44 -21.82 11.86 -12.86
N THR A 45 -20.67 12.24 -13.42
CA THR A 45 -20.48 13.59 -14.00
C THR A 45 -20.57 13.59 -15.54
N GLY A 46 -20.54 12.42 -16.17
CA GLY A 46 -20.44 12.28 -17.64
C GLY A 46 -19.13 12.83 -18.22
N ASN A 47 -18.17 13.19 -17.36
CA ASN A 47 -16.93 13.83 -17.74
C ASN A 47 -15.74 13.05 -17.17
N LEU A 48 -15.17 12.20 -18.02
CA LEU A 48 -14.01 11.35 -17.72
C LEU A 48 -12.80 12.14 -17.23
N ALA A 49 -12.63 13.39 -17.66
CA ALA A 49 -11.50 14.23 -17.24
C ALA A 49 -11.54 14.54 -15.74
N LEU A 50 -12.74 14.81 -15.20
CA LEU A 50 -12.92 15.02 -13.75
C LEU A 50 -12.62 13.75 -12.96
N GLY A 51 -13.01 12.58 -13.50
CA GLY A 51 -12.65 11.30 -12.90
C GLY A 51 -11.14 11.12 -12.82
N ILE A 52 -10.40 11.48 -13.88
CA ILE A 52 -8.93 11.38 -13.90
C ILE A 52 -8.32 12.29 -12.84
N VAL A 53 -8.71 13.57 -12.83
CA VAL A 53 -8.11 14.58 -11.95
C VAL A 53 -8.43 14.32 -10.47
N PHE A 54 -9.66 13.90 -10.15
CA PHE A 54 -10.12 13.76 -8.76
C PHE A 54 -10.12 12.32 -8.24
N GLY A 55 -10.05 11.31 -9.10
CA GLY A 55 -10.03 9.90 -8.70
C GLY A 55 -8.70 9.22 -8.99
N LEU A 56 -8.33 9.15 -10.28
CA LEU A 56 -7.19 8.34 -10.71
C LEU A 56 -5.84 8.95 -10.29
N LEU A 57 -5.63 10.23 -10.58
CA LEU A 57 -4.38 10.95 -10.26
C LEU A 57 -4.07 10.91 -8.75
N PRO A 58 -4.99 11.33 -7.85
CA PRO A 58 -4.73 11.28 -6.41
C PRO A 58 -4.64 9.85 -5.88
N GLY A 59 -5.43 8.90 -6.40
CA GLY A 59 -5.33 7.49 -5.99
C GLY A 59 -3.98 6.86 -6.33
N ILE A 60 -3.44 7.15 -7.53
CA ILE A 60 -2.08 6.75 -7.92
C ILE A 60 -1.05 7.46 -7.05
N ALA A 61 -1.20 8.77 -6.78
CA ALA A 61 -0.28 9.52 -5.93
C ALA A 61 -0.20 8.95 -4.50
N ILE A 62 -1.33 8.55 -3.92
CA ILE A 62 -1.38 7.87 -2.62
C ILE A 62 -0.73 6.49 -2.70
N GLY A 63 -1.07 5.68 -3.70
CA GLY A 63 -0.49 4.34 -3.88
C GLY A 63 1.04 4.37 -4.02
N VAL A 64 1.55 5.31 -4.82
CA VAL A 64 3.00 5.54 -5.01
C VAL A 64 3.64 6.11 -3.74
N GLY A 65 3.00 7.08 -3.07
CA GLY A 65 3.50 7.66 -1.82
C GLY A 65 3.63 6.65 -0.69
N LEU A 66 2.65 5.75 -0.55
CA LEU A 66 2.69 4.63 0.39
C LEU A 66 3.79 3.63 0.02
N GLN A 67 3.96 3.34 -1.28
CA GLN A 67 4.99 2.42 -1.75
C GLN A 67 6.42 2.96 -1.55
N LEU A 68 6.61 4.29 -1.69
CA LEU A 68 7.87 4.98 -1.42
C LEU A 68 8.16 5.06 0.08
N THR A 69 7.15 5.36 0.91
CA THR A 69 7.29 5.42 2.37
C THR A 69 7.61 4.05 2.96
N ALA A 70 7.00 2.98 2.44
CA ALA A 70 7.32 1.61 2.84
C ALA A 70 8.67 1.10 2.29
N SER A 71 9.32 1.86 1.41
CA SER A 71 10.61 1.50 0.82
C SER A 71 11.79 2.21 1.48
N LYS A 72 11.53 3.07 2.47
CA LYS A 72 12.51 3.85 3.22
C LYS A 72 12.59 3.33 4.64
#